data_AF-N8X5T2-F1
#
_entry.id   AF-N8X5T2-F1
#
_cell.length_a   1.000
_cell.length_b   1.000
_cell.length_c   1.000
_cell.angle_alpha   90.00
_cell.angle_beta   90.00
_cell.angle_gamma   90.00
#
_symmetry.space_group_name_H-M   'P 1'
#
loop_
_entity.id
_entity.type
_entity.pdbx_description
1 polymer ?
#
loop_
_entity_poly.entity_id
_entity_poly.type
_entity_poly.pdbx_seq_one_letter_code
_entity_poly.pdbx_strand_id
1 'polypeptide(L)'
;MKQHQYHVSVQHLADAKGQPSNYSENIEFNVGNHDDIFEIVERLKKAEFFDDETTKAFAVGLKLFLEVMITHRDHILFKDFEPAVKQFMKNLKQNVKKEA
;
A
#
# COMPACT_ATOMS: atom_id res chain seq x y z
N MET A 1 3.42 -16.60 10.65
CA MET A 1 2.16 -16.17 11.31
C MET A 1 1.04 -16.24 10.28
N LYS A 2 -0.24 -16.26 10.70
CA LYS A 2 -1.36 -16.22 9.74
C LYS A 2 -1.41 -14.82 9.11
N GLN A 3 -1.59 -14.77 7.79
CA GLN A 3 -1.74 -13.54 7.01
C GLN A 3 -3.18 -13.46 6.47
N HIS A 4 -3.73 -12.25 6.39
CA HIS A 4 -4.89 -11.96 5.55
C HIS A 4 -4.51 -12.21 4.09
N GLN A 5 -5.41 -12.78 3.29
CA GLN A 5 -5.15 -13.11 1.89
C GLN A 5 -5.97 -12.20 0.99
N TYR A 6 -5.33 -11.65 -0.04
CA TYR A 6 -5.92 -10.73 -0.99
C TYR A 6 -5.61 -11.16 -2.42
N HIS A 7 -6.56 -10.90 -3.30
CA HIS A 7 -6.33 -10.90 -4.74
C HIS A 7 -6.24 -9.44 -5.19
N VAL A 8 -5.19 -9.10 -5.94
CA VAL A 8 -4.98 -7.76 -6.48
C VAL A 8 -5.03 -7.85 -7.99
N SER A 9 -5.79 -6.96 -8.61
CA SER A 9 -5.86 -6.78 -10.05
C SER A 9 -5.59 -5.31 -10.40
N VAL A 10 -4.75 -5.06 -11.40
CA VAL A 10 -4.48 -3.72 -11.94
C VAL A 10 -4.83 -3.71 -13.41
N GLN A 11 -5.82 -2.88 -13.75
CA GLN A 11 -6.25 -2.64 -15.12
C GLN A 11 -5.65 -1.32 -15.62
N HIS A 12 -4.97 -1.37 -16.76
CA HIS A 12 -4.56 -0.15 -17.44
C HIS A 12 -5.78 0.48 -18.12
N LEU A 13 -6.06 1.75 -17.85
CA LEU A 13 -7.23 2.47 -18.38
C LEU A 13 -6.88 3.37 -19.56
N ALA A 14 -5.79 4.14 -19.43
CA ALA A 14 -5.32 5.05 -20.45
C ALA A 14 -3.81 5.26 -20.33
N ASP A 15 -3.16 5.59 -21.45
CA ASP A 15 -1.76 5.97 -21.47
C ASP A 15 -1.53 7.38 -20.90
N ALA A 16 -0.27 7.81 -20.81
CA ALA A 16 0.10 9.13 -20.30
C ALA A 16 -0.42 10.30 -21.16
N LYS A 17 -0.92 10.04 -22.37
CA LYS A 17 -1.54 11.02 -23.28
C LYS A 17 -3.07 11.00 -23.20
N GLY A 18 -3.65 10.16 -22.35
CA GLY A 18 -5.09 9.97 -22.20
C GLY A 18 -5.72 9.10 -23.29
N GLN A 19 -4.94 8.40 -24.10
CA GLN A 19 -5.48 7.46 -25.07
C GLN A 19 -5.94 6.19 -24.37
N PRO A 20 -7.05 5.56 -24.78
CA PRO A 20 -7.52 4.32 -24.18
C PRO A 20 -6.46 3.23 -24.17
N SER A 21 -6.54 2.36 -23.16
CA SER A 21 -5.66 1.22 -23.02
C SER A 21 -5.62 0.32 -24.27
N ASN A 22 -4.43 -0.13 -24.63
CA ASN A 22 -4.18 -1.17 -25.63
C ASN A 22 -3.84 -2.53 -25.02
N TYR A 23 -3.79 -2.64 -23.68
CA TYR A 23 -3.57 -3.90 -22.99
C TYR A 23 -4.90 -4.64 -22.85
N SER A 24 -4.92 -5.91 -23.25
CA SER A 24 -6.09 -6.79 -23.12
C SER A 24 -6.15 -7.52 -21.77
N GLU A 25 -5.02 -7.59 -21.07
CA GLU A 25 -4.87 -8.34 -19.82
C GLU A 25 -4.65 -7.39 -18.64
N ASN A 26 -5.18 -7.78 -17.48
CA ASN A 26 -4.86 -7.15 -16.20
C ASN A 26 -3.62 -7.79 -15.59
N ILE A 27 -2.89 -7.04 -14.78
CA ILE A 27 -1.90 -7.62 -13.87
C ILE A 27 -2.67 -8.19 -12.69
N GLU A 28 -2.54 -9.50 -12.44
CA GLU A 28 -3.26 -10.19 -11.37
C GLU A 28 -2.31 -11.03 -10.51
N PHE A 29 -2.48 -10.95 -9.19
CA PHE A 29 -1.69 -11.75 -8.26
C PHE A 29 -2.40 -11.93 -6.91
N ASN A 30 -2.03 -13.00 -6.20
CA ASN A 30 -2.45 -13.24 -4.81
C ASN A 30 -1.32 -12.82 -3.87
N VAL A 31 -1.68 -12.20 -2.75
CA VAL A 31 -0.72 -11.70 -1.76
C VAL A 31 -1.27 -11.86 -0.35
N GLY A 32 -0.40 -12.26 0.57
CA GLY A 32 -0.68 -12.24 2.01
C GLY A 32 -0.30 -10.90 2.62
N ASN A 33 -1.01 -10.41 3.64
CA ASN A 33 -0.59 -9.28 4.45
C ASN A 33 -0.81 -9.55 5.93
N HIS A 34 0.08 -9.03 6.79
CA HIS A 34 -0.08 -9.17 8.24
C HIS A 34 -1.14 -8.24 8.84
N ASP A 35 -1.45 -7.11 8.20
CA ASP A 35 -2.50 -6.20 8.66
C ASP A 35 -3.74 -6.34 7.77
N ASP A 36 -4.93 -6.07 8.33
CA ASP A 36 -6.15 -5.96 7.54
C ASP A 36 -6.15 -4.66 6.74
N ILE A 37 -5.96 -4.75 5.43
CA ILE A 37 -5.87 -3.59 4.53
C ILE A 37 -7.15 -2.74 4.57
N PHE A 38 -8.33 -3.34 4.78
CA PHE A 38 -9.59 -2.59 4.83
C PHE A 38 -9.69 -1.76 6.10
N GLU A 39 -9.33 -2.33 7.25
CA GLU A 39 -9.29 -1.57 8.51
C GLU A 39 -8.26 -0.43 8.45
N ILE A 40 -7.12 -0.65 7.79
CA ILE A 40 -6.11 0.39 7.58
C ILE A 40 -6.65 1.52 6.72
N VAL A 41 -7.35 1.22 5.61
CA VAL A 41 -7.99 2.24 4.76
C VAL A 41 -8.97 3.07 5.59
N GLU A 42 -9.89 2.43 6.32
CA GLU A 42 -10.89 3.15 7.12
C GLU A 42 -10.27 4.00 8.23
N ARG A 43 -9.20 3.51 8.85
CA ARG A 43 -8.45 4.28 9.84
C ARG A 43 -7.78 5.51 9.22
N LEU A 44 -7.23 5.38 8.02
CA LEU A 44 -6.57 6.49 7.32
C LEU A 44 -7.56 7.51 6.78
N LYS A 45 -8.76 7.09 6.36
CA LYS A 45 -9.83 8.02 5.97
C LYS A 45 -10.23 8.96 7.11
N LYS A 46 -10.31 8.45 8.33
CA LYS A 46 -10.62 9.25 9.53
C LYS A 46 -9.57 10.29 9.87
N ALA A 47 -8.34 10.11 9.40
CA ALA A 47 -7.28 11.09 9.56
C ALA A 47 -7.36 12.24 8.54
N GLU A 48 -8.19 12.13 7.50
CA GLU A 48 -8.44 13.20 6.52
C GLU A 48 -7.17 13.82 5.88
N PHE A 49 -6.07 13.06 5.80
CA PHE A 49 -4.84 13.53 5.14
C PHE A 49 -5.01 13.77 3.64
N PHE A 50 -5.88 12.99 2.99
CA PHE A 50 -6.13 13.01 1.56
C PHE A 50 -7.60 12.74 1.25
N ASP A 51 -8.01 12.89 -0.01
CA ASP A 51 -9.31 12.44 -0.49
C ASP A 51 -9.45 10.90 -0.44
N ASP A 52 -10.67 10.40 -0.69
CA ASP A 52 -11.02 8.98 -0.57
C ASP A 52 -10.22 8.08 -1.52
N GLU A 53 -10.05 8.47 -2.78
CA GLU A 53 -9.33 7.68 -3.78
C GLU A 53 -7.81 7.67 -3.50
N THR A 54 -7.25 8.84 -3.18
CA THR A 54 -5.85 8.98 -2.79
C THR A 54 -5.55 8.18 -1.52
N THR A 55 -6.48 8.18 -0.54
CA THR A 55 -6.34 7.40 0.69
C THR A 55 -6.31 5.90 0.42
N LYS A 56 -7.22 5.39 -0.42
CA LYS A 56 -7.24 3.97 -0.83
C LYS A 56 -5.92 3.60 -1.52
N ALA A 57 -5.50 4.38 -2.51
CA ALA A 57 -4.27 4.13 -3.26
C ALA A 57 -3.04 4.12 -2.34
N PHE A 58 -2.93 5.11 -1.45
CA PHE A 58 -1.85 5.21 -0.48
C PHE A 58 -1.82 4.02 0.47
N ALA A 59 -2.96 3.68 1.09
CA ALA A 59 -3.07 2.59 2.04
C ALA A 59 -2.72 1.24 1.42
N VAL A 60 -3.32 0.91 0.27
CA VAL A 60 -3.09 -0.35 -0.45
C VAL A 60 -1.63 -0.42 -0.90
N GLY A 61 -1.13 0.62 -1.57
CA GLY A 61 0.25 0.66 -2.07
C GLY A 61 1.29 0.51 -0.95
N LEU A 62 1.11 1.25 0.16
CA LEU A 62 1.97 1.17 1.32
C LEU A 62 1.97 -0.25 1.90
N LYS A 63 0.80 -0.86 2.04
CA LYS A 63 0.66 -2.19 2.65
C LYS A 63 1.26 -3.29 1.79
N LEU A 64 1.10 -3.24 0.46
CA LEU A 64 1.74 -4.17 -0.47
C LEU A 64 3.27 -4.02 -0.44
N PHE A 65 3.77 -2.78 -0.49
CA PHE A 65 5.21 -2.52 -0.48
C PHE A 65 5.89 -2.97 0.84
N LEU A 66 5.32 -2.61 1.98
CA LEU A 66 5.91 -2.95 3.28
C LEU A 66 5.96 -4.46 3.53
N GLU A 67 4.98 -5.21 3.04
CA GLU A 67 4.98 -6.67 3.17
C GLU A 67 6.11 -7.32 2.37
N VAL A 68 6.35 -6.85 1.13
CA VAL A 68 7.50 -7.29 0.32
C VAL A 68 8.81 -6.99 1.06
N MET A 69 8.93 -5.79 1.61
CA MET A 69 10.12 -5.38 2.36
C MET A 69 10.35 -6.27 3.60
N ILE A 70 9.29 -6.57 4.38
CA ILE A 70 9.40 -7.42 5.59
C ILE A 70 9.74 -8.86 5.22
N THR A 71 9.10 -9.40 4.19
CA THR A 71 9.33 -10.78 3.72
C THR A 71 10.75 -10.97 3.18
N HIS A 72 11.30 -9.94 2.54
CA HIS A 72 12.63 -9.96 1.93
C HIS A 72 13.62 -9.04 2.67
N ARG A 73 13.49 -8.89 3.99
CA ARG A 73 14.23 -7.88 4.78
C ARG A 73 15.75 -7.84 4.59
N ASP A 74 16.36 -8.99 4.26
CA ASP A 74 17.81 -9.12 4.07
C ASP A 74 18.25 -8.80 2.62
N HIS A 75 17.31 -8.46 1.73
CA HIS A 75 17.59 -8.10 0.35
C HIS A 75 18.32 -6.75 0.26
N ILE A 76 19.23 -6.63 -0.71
CA ILE A 76 20.12 -5.47 -0.85
C ILE A 76 19.38 -4.14 -1.02
N LEU A 77 18.17 -4.16 -1.59
CA LEU A 77 17.32 -2.97 -1.75
C LEU A 77 16.76 -2.44 -0.42
N PHE A 78 16.64 -3.28 0.61
CA PHE A 78 15.92 -2.95 1.85
C PHE A 78 16.85 -2.76 3.06
N LYS A 79 18.04 -3.35 3.02
CA LYS A 79 19.02 -3.35 4.11
C LYS A 79 19.28 -1.96 4.69
N ASP A 80 19.49 -0.97 3.83
CA ASP A 80 19.78 0.41 4.24
C ASP A 80 18.51 1.29 4.30
N PHE A 81 17.37 0.77 3.83
CA PHE A 81 16.11 1.50 3.76
C PHE A 81 15.25 1.35 5.03
N GLU A 82 15.46 0.29 5.81
CA GLU A 82 14.70 -0.02 7.03
C GLU A 82 14.60 1.17 8.03
N PRO A 83 15.68 1.93 8.33
CA PRO A 83 15.59 3.05 9.27
C PRO A 83 14.64 4.15 8.81
N ALA A 84 14.66 4.49 7.51
CA ALA A 84 13.79 5.50 6.93
C ALA A 84 12.32 5.07 6.98
N VAL A 85 12.05 3.81 6.66
CA VAL A 85 10.69 3.25 6.74
C VAL A 85 10.17 3.24 8.18
N LYS A 86 11.00 2.87 9.16
CA LYS A 86 10.61 2.94 10.59
C LYS A 86 10.24 4.36 11.00
N GLN A 87 11.03 5.35 10.61
CA GLN A 87 10.76 6.75 10.93
C GLN A 87 9.47 7.24 10.26
N PHE A 88 9.27 6.90 8.98
CA PHE A 88 8.04 7.21 8.26
C PHE A 88 6.81 6.60 8.94
N MET A 89 6.85 5.30 9.28
CA MET A 89 5.72 4.61 9.92
C MET A 89 5.43 5.15 11.32
N LYS A 90 6.46 5.60 12.06
CA LYS A 90 6.27 6.29 13.34
C LYS A 90 5.51 7.61 13.15
N ASN A 91 5.93 8.43 12.20
CA ASN A 91 5.28 9.70 11.90
C ASN A 91 3.83 9.51 11.45
N LEU A 92 3.58 8.56 10.54
CA LEU A 92 2.24 8.23 10.07
C LEU A 92 1.34 7.85 11.27
N LYS A 93 1.75 6.86 12.07
CA LYS A 93 0.95 6.39 13.21
C LYS A 93 0.70 7.47 14.27
N GLN A 94 1.63 8.39 14.45
CA GLN A 94 1.48 9.49 15.41
C GLN A 94 0.45 10.52 14.97
N ASN A 95 0.40 10.85 13.67
CA ASN A 95 -0.56 11.84 13.18
C ASN A 95 -1.96 11.25 13.02
N VAL A 96 -2.09 10.00 12.57
CA VAL A 96 -3.39 9.29 12.52
C VAL A 96 -4.06 9.21 13.91
N LYS A 97 -3.27 9.08 14.98
CA LYS A 97 -3.79 9.05 16.36
C LYS A 97 -4.25 10.42 16.89
N LYS A 98 -3.80 11.52 16.28
CA LYS A 98 -4.19 12.87 16.72
C LYS A 98 -5.54 13.30 16.13
N GLU A 99 -5.93 12.70 15.02
CA GLU A 99 -7.12 13.07 14.26
C GLU A 99 -8.27 12.05 14.38
N ALA A 100 -7.97 10.82 14.82
CA ALA A 100 -8.97 9.78 15.14
C ALA A 100 -9.50 9.89 16.58
#